data_AF-A0AAU9SYJ2-F1
#
_entry.id   AF-A0AAU9SYJ2-F1
#
_cell.length_a   1.000
_cell.length_b   1.000
_cell.length_c   1.000
_cell.angle_alpha   90.00
_cell.angle_beta   90.00
_cell.angle_gamma   90.00
#
_symmetry.space_group_name_H-M   'P 1'
#
loop_
_entity.id
_entity.type
_entity.pdbx_description
1 polymer ?
#
loop_
_entity_poly.entity_id
_entity_poly.type
_entity_poly.pdbx_seq_one_letter_code
_entity_poly.pdbx_strand_id
1 'polypeptide(L)'
;MMAEIAKPNLVSTETTNFDDENGIFVDTTSITCYGTSILQMGFPSETAEIFREMIEKERQHSPRDDYLKRLRSGDLDLNVRNQALDWIWKACEEHQFGPLCICLAINYLDRFLSVHDLPSGKPWIVQLLAVACLSLAVKIEETKVPELIHLQVGDPRFMFEPKSVQRMELLVLNVLRWRLRAVTPCSYIRYFLSKINGYDQEPSSRLISRSLLVIANITKGIDFLEFRASEIGAAVALSVSGQVHTLEFDKFSFSSFSSHLEKERVKKIGEMIERDGSNSSSQTPNSVVFQNKTHHHHHSLSLSSTSVSSSLTSLS
;
A
#
# COMPACT_ATOMS: atom_id res chain seq x y z
N MET A 1 -54.36 34.92 13.33
CA MET A 1 -54.37 35.50 11.98
C MET A 1 -53.37 34.68 11.16
N MET A 2 -53.72 33.45 10.77
CA MET A 2 -54.44 33.06 9.53
C MET A 2 -53.75 33.66 8.30
N ALA A 3 -52.90 32.89 7.61
CA ALA A 3 -53.19 32.13 6.37
C ALA A 3 -52.76 32.98 5.14
N GLU A 4 -52.39 32.50 3.95
CA GLU A 4 -52.50 31.19 3.33
C GLU A 4 -51.61 31.16 2.06
N ILE A 5 -51.26 29.93 1.71
CA ILE A 5 -50.87 29.29 0.45
C ILE A 5 -51.32 29.99 -0.86
N ALA A 6 -50.49 29.90 -1.90
CA ALA A 6 -50.96 29.68 -3.27
C ALA A 6 -49.92 28.97 -4.16
N LYS A 7 -50.13 27.67 -4.41
CA LYS A 7 -49.88 27.03 -5.72
C LYS A 7 -51.24 26.87 -6.39
N PRO A 8 -51.33 27.04 -7.72
CA PRO A 8 -51.92 26.00 -8.59
C PRO A 8 -51.10 25.88 -9.92
N ASN A 9 -51.22 24.89 -10.81
CA ASN A 9 -52.19 23.81 -10.99
C ASN A 9 -51.61 22.68 -11.87
N LEU A 10 -52.25 21.53 -11.69
CA LEU A 10 -52.15 20.23 -12.36
C LEU A 10 -53.09 20.18 -13.59
N VAL A 11 -52.75 19.43 -14.66
CA VAL A 11 -53.62 18.60 -15.56
C VAL A 11 -52.64 17.78 -16.43
N SER A 12 -52.39 16.47 -16.25
CA SER A 12 -53.17 15.24 -16.53
C SER A 12 -53.37 14.93 -18.04
N THR A 13 -52.58 13.99 -18.58
CA THR A 13 -52.96 12.64 -19.09
C THR A 13 -53.40 12.59 -20.54
N GLU A 14 -52.75 11.75 -21.36
CA GLU A 14 -53.43 10.62 -22.04
C GLU A 14 -52.42 9.70 -22.75
N THR A 15 -52.58 8.40 -22.50
CA THR A 15 -51.97 7.26 -23.19
C THR A 15 -52.93 6.73 -24.24
N THR A 16 -52.48 6.43 -25.45
CA THR A 16 -53.07 5.40 -26.33
C THR A 16 -51.99 4.74 -27.17
N ASN A 17 -52.00 3.41 -27.21
CA ASN A 17 -51.18 2.52 -28.04
C ASN A 17 -52.07 1.83 -29.10
N PHE A 18 -51.40 1.23 -30.10
CA PHE A 18 -51.83 0.23 -31.10
C PHE A 18 -52.61 0.79 -32.32
N ASP A 19 -52.37 0.46 -33.59
CA ASP A 19 -51.37 -0.38 -34.30
C ASP A 19 -51.55 -0.16 -35.83
N ASP A 20 -50.66 -0.80 -36.61
CA ASP A 20 -50.75 -1.19 -38.04
C ASP A 20 -50.04 -0.38 -39.17
N GLU A 21 -48.87 -0.92 -39.51
CA GLU A 21 -48.37 -1.42 -40.82
C GLU A 21 -48.25 -0.52 -42.07
N ASN A 22 -46.99 -0.40 -42.52
CA ASN A 22 -46.46 -0.70 -43.87
C ASN A 22 -44.96 -0.37 -43.83
N GLY A 23 -43.96 -1.26 -43.96
CA GLY A 23 -43.85 -2.40 -44.86
C GLY A 23 -42.70 -2.13 -45.86
N ILE A 24 -41.43 -2.25 -45.43
CA ILE A 24 -40.28 -2.33 -46.35
C ILE A 24 -39.33 -3.47 -45.90
N PHE A 25 -39.52 -4.59 -46.60
CA PHE A 25 -38.58 -5.64 -47.01
C PHE A 25 -37.24 -5.77 -46.24
N VAL A 26 -37.17 -6.80 -45.38
CA VAL A 26 -35.93 -7.32 -44.78
C VAL A 26 -35.41 -8.44 -45.68
N ASP A 27 -34.30 -8.19 -46.37
CA ASP A 27 -33.56 -9.26 -47.02
C ASP A 27 -32.69 -9.97 -45.97
N THR A 28 -32.94 -11.26 -45.80
CA THR A 28 -32.20 -12.13 -44.87
C THR A 28 -30.91 -12.55 -45.55
N THR A 29 -29.79 -11.92 -45.21
CA THR A 29 -28.47 -12.52 -45.40
C THR A 29 -27.62 -12.31 -44.15
N SER A 30 -27.30 -13.44 -43.52
CA SER A 30 -26.38 -13.59 -42.41
C SER A 30 -25.06 -12.86 -42.66
N ILE A 31 -24.82 -11.76 -41.95
CA ILE A 31 -23.48 -11.18 -41.82
C ILE A 31 -22.87 -11.75 -40.53
N THR A 32 -21.94 -12.67 -40.73
CA THR A 32 -21.04 -13.15 -39.69
C THR A 32 -20.19 -11.99 -39.20
N CYS A 33 -20.44 -11.51 -37.99
CA CYS A 33 -19.57 -10.57 -37.31
C CYS A 33 -18.28 -11.29 -36.90
N TYR A 34 -17.30 -11.34 -37.80
CA TYR A 34 -15.92 -11.61 -37.41
C TYR A 34 -15.46 -10.46 -36.51
N GLY A 35 -15.11 -10.83 -35.28
CA GLY A 35 -14.70 -9.92 -34.23
C GLY A 35 -13.58 -9.00 -34.69
N THR A 36 -13.89 -7.71 -34.76
CA THR A 36 -12.87 -6.67 -34.70
C THR A 36 -12.96 -6.11 -33.29
N SER A 37 -12.03 -6.55 -32.45
CA SER A 37 -11.93 -6.09 -31.06
C SER A 37 -11.76 -4.58 -31.03
N ILE A 38 -12.50 -3.91 -30.16
CA ILE A 38 -12.43 -2.46 -29.89
C ILE A 38 -11.04 -2.03 -29.39
N LEU A 39 -10.12 -2.99 -29.19
CA LEU A 39 -8.72 -2.79 -28.83
C LEU A 39 -7.83 -2.25 -29.97
N GLN A 40 -8.38 -1.96 -31.14
CA GLN A 40 -7.63 -1.38 -32.27
C GLN A 40 -7.75 0.15 -32.40
N MET A 41 -8.08 0.83 -31.30
CA MET A 41 -7.73 2.23 -31.10
C MET A 41 -6.48 2.26 -30.22
N GLY A 42 -5.41 2.92 -30.68
CA GLY A 42 -4.07 2.92 -30.08
C GLY A 42 -3.95 3.56 -28.69
N PHE A 43 -4.76 3.10 -27.74
CA PHE A 43 -4.54 3.34 -26.32
C PHE A 43 -3.38 2.44 -25.88
N PRO A 44 -2.31 3.01 -25.29
CA PRO A 44 -1.31 2.20 -24.61
C PRO A 44 -2.01 1.25 -23.63
N SER A 45 -1.51 0.02 -23.46
CA SER A 45 -1.93 -0.83 -22.35
C SER A 45 -1.87 0.01 -21.07
N GLU A 46 -2.99 0.14 -20.36
CA GLU A 46 -3.13 0.98 -19.15
C GLU A 46 -1.94 0.77 -18.19
N THR A 47 -1.40 -0.45 -18.14
CA THR A 47 -0.24 -0.83 -17.33
C THR A 47 1.07 -0.09 -17.69
N ALA A 48 1.30 0.21 -18.97
CA ALA A 48 2.53 0.87 -19.43
C ALA A 48 2.48 2.38 -19.20
N GLU A 49 1.31 3.00 -19.33
CA GLU A 49 1.11 4.42 -19.02
C GLU A 49 1.19 4.67 -17.52
N ILE A 50 0.52 3.83 -16.71
CA ILE A 50 0.64 3.86 -15.24
C ILE A 50 2.10 3.68 -14.80
N PHE A 51 2.83 2.74 -15.41
CA PHE A 51 4.26 2.55 -15.11
C PHE A 51 5.09 3.81 -15.41
N ARG A 52 4.84 4.46 -16.54
CA ARG A 52 5.54 5.70 -16.92
C ARG A 52 5.27 6.83 -15.91
N GLU A 53 4.02 6.98 -15.51
CA GLU A 53 3.61 7.96 -14.50
C GLU A 53 4.28 7.68 -13.14
N MET A 54 4.37 6.41 -12.73
CA MET A 54 5.09 6.01 -11.52
C MET A 54 6.57 6.41 -11.60
N ILE A 55 7.24 6.15 -12.73
CA ILE A 55 8.66 6.52 -12.94
C ILE A 55 8.85 8.03 -12.86
N GLU A 56 7.98 8.82 -13.51
CA GLU A 56 8.06 10.28 -13.48
C GLU A 56 7.89 10.85 -12.05
N LYS A 57 7.02 10.22 -11.26
CA LYS A 57 6.73 10.63 -9.88
C LYS A 57 7.71 10.07 -8.85
N GLU A 58 8.51 9.06 -9.17
CA GLU A 58 9.36 8.35 -8.19
C GLU A 58 10.29 9.32 -7.44
N ARG A 59 10.92 10.25 -8.17
CA ARG A 59 11.85 11.23 -7.60
C ARG A 59 11.18 12.19 -6.62
N GLN A 60 9.90 12.50 -6.81
CA GLN A 60 9.15 13.39 -5.90
C GLN A 60 8.82 12.71 -4.56
N HIS A 61 8.94 11.38 -4.51
CA HIS A 61 8.67 10.53 -3.36
C HIS A 61 9.95 9.97 -2.73
N SER A 62 11.13 10.37 -3.21
CA SER A 62 12.41 10.04 -2.60
C SER A 62 12.78 11.06 -1.50
N PRO A 63 13.55 10.66 -0.48
CA PRO A 63 14.25 11.60 0.41
C PRO A 63 15.19 12.51 -0.39
N ARG A 64 15.67 13.60 0.21
CA ARG A 64 16.68 14.47 -0.44
C ARG A 64 17.94 13.68 -0.80
N ASP A 65 18.55 14.05 -1.92
CA ASP A 65 19.72 13.37 -2.50
C ASP A 65 20.93 13.30 -1.54
N ASP A 66 21.07 14.25 -0.61
CA ASP A 66 22.14 14.29 0.39
C ASP A 66 21.86 13.46 1.66
N TYR A 67 20.64 12.92 1.82
CA TYR A 67 20.20 12.22 3.04
C TYR A 67 21.10 11.03 3.41
N LEU A 68 21.34 10.12 2.47
CA LEU A 68 22.18 8.94 2.69
C LEU A 68 23.62 9.34 3.05
N LYS A 69 24.16 10.37 2.38
CA LYS A 69 25.50 10.88 2.66
C LYS A 69 25.60 11.41 4.08
N ARG A 70 24.62 12.20 4.52
CA ARG A 70 24.55 12.77 5.87
C ARG A 70 24.40 11.72 6.96
N LEU A 71 23.65 10.65 6.70
CA LEU A 71 23.56 9.49 7.59
C LEU A 71 24.92 8.77 7.73
N ARG A 72 25.65 8.59 6.62
CA ARG A 72 26.96 7.90 6.62
C ARG A 72 28.09 8.75 7.21
N SER A 73 28.05 10.07 7.05
CA SER A 73 29.04 10.99 7.63
C SER A 73 28.83 11.23 9.12
N GLY A 74 27.62 10.98 9.63
CA GLY A 74 27.22 11.30 11.01
C GLY A 74 26.68 12.73 11.17
N ASP A 75 26.47 13.47 10.07
CA ASP A 75 25.79 14.77 10.09
C ASP A 75 24.31 14.65 10.49
N LEU A 76 23.72 13.47 10.28
CA LEU A 76 22.42 13.06 10.82
C LEU A 76 22.62 11.84 11.72
N ASP A 77 22.04 11.90 12.92
CA ASP A 77 22.11 10.79 13.87
C ASP A 77 21.28 9.60 13.37
N LEU A 78 21.97 8.56 12.89
CA LEU A 78 21.33 7.31 12.44
C LEU A 78 20.48 6.65 13.54
N ASN A 79 20.83 6.85 14.81
CA ASN A 79 20.08 6.30 15.93
C ASN A 79 18.68 6.93 16.05
N VAL A 80 18.48 8.17 15.59
CA VAL A 80 17.16 8.78 15.50
C VAL A 80 16.27 8.00 14.53
N ARG A 81 16.79 7.67 13.35
CA ARG A 81 16.08 6.85 12.36
C ARG A 81 15.75 5.47 12.93
N ASN A 82 16.75 4.79 13.50
CA ASN A 82 16.56 3.43 14.03
C ASN A 82 15.51 3.37 15.15
N GLN A 83 15.55 4.31 16.10
CA GLN A 83 14.53 4.37 17.16
C GLN A 83 13.11 4.61 16.62
N ALA A 84 12.97 5.45 15.59
CA ALA A 84 11.68 5.65 14.94
C ALA A 84 11.21 4.40 14.19
N LEU A 85 12.11 3.69 13.52
CA LEU A 85 11.82 2.43 12.85
C LEU A 85 11.39 1.34 13.83
N ASP A 86 12.16 1.11 14.90
CA ASP A 86 11.83 0.13 15.93
C ASP A 86 10.42 0.36 16.47
N TRP A 87 10.06 1.64 16.62
CA TRP A 87 8.73 2.00 17.04
C TRP A 87 7.68 1.66 15.97
N ILE A 88 7.85 2.14 14.72
CA ILE A 88 6.93 1.82 13.61
C ILE A 88 6.69 0.30 13.49
N TRP A 89 7.77 -0.50 13.52
CA TRP A 89 7.69 -1.95 13.39
C TRP A 89 6.92 -2.61 14.52
N LYS A 90 7.21 -2.24 15.77
CA LYS A 90 6.49 -2.76 16.93
C LYS A 90 4.99 -2.44 16.87
N ALA A 91 4.64 -1.23 16.44
CA ALA A 91 3.24 -0.83 16.27
C ALA A 91 2.53 -1.66 15.19
N CYS A 92 3.18 -1.82 14.04
CA CYS A 92 2.65 -2.62 12.95
C CYS A 92 2.50 -4.09 13.32
N GLU A 93 3.41 -4.63 14.14
CA GLU A 93 3.30 -6.00 14.66
C GLU A 93 2.10 -6.15 15.61
N GLU A 94 1.92 -5.23 16.54
CA GLU A 94 0.83 -5.28 17.53
C GLU A 94 -0.57 -5.13 16.90
N HIS A 95 -0.69 -4.33 15.85
CA HIS A 95 -1.95 -4.14 15.10
C HIS A 95 -2.08 -5.01 13.84
N GLN A 96 -1.06 -5.81 13.53
CA GLN A 96 -0.96 -6.63 12.31
C GLN A 96 -1.15 -5.81 11.01
N PHE A 97 -0.59 -4.60 10.96
CA PHE A 97 -0.57 -3.78 9.74
C PHE A 97 0.30 -4.41 8.65
N GLY A 98 -0.10 -4.19 7.41
CA GLY A 98 0.54 -4.77 6.24
C GLY A 98 1.91 -4.15 5.92
N PRO A 99 2.74 -4.84 5.09
CA PRO A 99 4.04 -4.32 4.67
C PRO A 99 3.95 -3.02 3.86
N LEU A 100 2.82 -2.76 3.17
CA LEU A 100 2.58 -1.50 2.47
C LEU A 100 2.50 -0.31 3.44
N CYS A 101 1.81 -0.48 4.57
CA CYS A 101 1.71 0.52 5.61
C CYS A 101 3.08 0.85 6.21
N ILE A 102 3.89 -0.18 6.49
CA ILE A 102 5.27 -0.04 6.96
C ILE A 102 6.10 0.76 5.95
N CYS A 103 6.06 0.39 4.66
CA CYS A 103 6.83 1.06 3.62
C CYS A 103 6.45 2.54 3.47
N LEU A 104 5.15 2.88 3.59
CA LEU A 104 4.69 4.26 3.57
C LEU A 104 5.15 5.03 4.82
N ALA A 105 5.02 4.45 6.01
CA ALA A 105 5.46 5.10 7.25
C ALA A 105 6.96 5.42 7.22
N ILE A 106 7.78 4.48 6.74
CA ILE A 106 9.24 4.66 6.58
C ILE A 106 9.53 5.70 5.49
N ASN A 107 8.81 5.68 4.37
CA ASN A 107 8.95 6.72 3.34
C ASN A 107 8.68 8.12 3.90
N TYR A 108 7.63 8.27 4.71
CA TYR A 108 7.29 9.55 5.31
C TYR A 108 8.37 10.01 6.30
N LEU A 109 8.86 9.08 7.13
CA LEU A 109 9.93 9.33 8.08
C LEU A 109 11.22 9.78 7.38
N ASP A 110 11.70 9.02 6.40
CA ASP A 110 12.96 9.32 5.70
C ASP A 110 12.87 10.63 4.91
N ARG A 111 11.73 10.91 4.25
CA ARG A 111 11.50 12.21 3.59
C ARG A 111 11.49 13.36 4.58
N PHE A 112 10.89 13.18 5.75
CA PHE A 112 10.87 14.18 6.80
C PHE A 112 12.28 14.47 7.34
N LEU A 113 13.00 13.43 7.76
CA LEU A 113 14.36 13.52 8.31
C LEU A 113 15.38 14.03 7.29
N SER A 114 15.12 13.84 5.99
CA SER A 114 15.99 14.40 4.95
C SER A 114 15.96 15.93 4.88
N VAL A 115 14.89 16.57 5.38
CA VAL A 115 14.70 18.03 5.34
C VAL A 115 14.84 18.66 6.73
N HIS A 116 14.51 17.92 7.79
CA HIS A 116 14.48 18.43 9.16
C HIS A 116 15.46 17.70 10.08
N ASP A 117 16.30 18.49 10.74
CA ASP A 117 17.11 18.03 11.85
C ASP A 117 16.29 18.08 13.13
N LEU A 118 16.23 16.96 13.85
CA LEU A 118 15.54 16.91 15.14
C LEU A 118 16.45 17.47 16.24
N PRO A 119 15.91 18.27 17.19
CA PRO A 119 16.69 18.75 18.32
C PRO A 119 17.29 17.61 19.14
N SER A 120 18.61 17.65 19.35
CA SER A 120 19.32 16.68 20.19
C SER A 120 18.80 16.70 21.64
N GLY A 121 18.86 15.55 22.31
CA GLY A 121 18.46 15.43 23.72
C GLY A 121 16.95 15.36 23.98
N LYS A 122 16.12 15.25 22.94
CA LYS A 122 14.65 15.14 23.05
C LYS A 122 14.11 13.86 22.40
N PRO A 123 14.36 12.68 22.99
CA PRO A 123 13.97 11.39 22.41
C PRO A 123 12.45 11.24 22.19
N TRP A 124 11.63 11.98 22.95
CA TRP A 124 10.18 12.02 22.76
C TRP A 124 9.78 12.55 21.37
N ILE A 125 10.57 13.43 20.74
CA ILE A 125 10.27 13.97 19.41
C ILE A 125 10.35 12.86 18.37
N VAL A 126 11.32 11.96 18.51
CA VAL A 126 11.51 10.80 17.62
C VAL A 126 10.29 9.88 17.70
N GLN A 127 9.83 9.59 18.92
CA GLN A 127 8.64 8.77 19.12
C GLN A 127 7.39 9.45 18.55
N LEU A 128 7.20 10.75 18.81
CA LEU A 128 6.07 11.53 18.30
C LEU A 128 6.05 11.55 16.77
N LEU A 129 7.21 11.72 16.12
CA LEU A 129 7.36 11.67 14.67
C LEU A 129 6.97 10.30 14.13
N ALA A 130 7.48 9.22 14.74
CA ALA A 130 7.17 7.85 14.34
C ALA A 130 5.65 7.55 14.44
N VAL A 131 4.99 7.95 15.53
CA VAL A 131 3.53 7.79 15.69
C VAL A 131 2.78 8.57 14.61
N ALA A 132 3.20 9.81 14.31
CA ALA A 132 2.54 10.61 13.28
C ALA A 132 2.72 10.04 11.87
N CYS A 133 3.95 9.63 11.50
CA CYS A 133 4.22 8.96 10.22
C CYS A 133 3.40 7.68 10.07
N LEU A 134 3.35 6.85 11.11
CA LEU A 134 2.55 5.64 11.10
C LEU A 134 1.05 5.94 11.00
N SER A 135 0.54 6.90 11.79
CA SER A 135 -0.89 7.23 11.74
C SER A 135 -1.33 7.70 10.35
N LEU A 136 -0.50 8.52 9.68
CA LEU A 136 -0.73 8.89 8.29
C LEU A 136 -0.70 7.68 7.35
N ALA A 137 0.23 6.74 7.54
CA ALA A 137 0.32 5.55 6.69
C ALA A 137 -0.90 4.63 6.86
N VAL A 138 -1.31 4.39 8.10
CA VAL A 138 -2.50 3.60 8.44
C VAL A 138 -3.76 4.21 7.82
N LYS A 139 -3.92 5.54 7.86
CA LYS A 139 -5.05 6.24 7.22
C LYS A 139 -5.08 6.11 5.69
N ILE A 140 -3.94 5.80 5.07
CA ILE A 140 -3.81 5.69 3.61
C ILE A 140 -3.99 4.26 3.14
N GLU A 141 -3.45 3.30 3.89
CA GLU A 141 -3.31 1.90 3.45
C GLU A 141 -4.28 0.95 4.14
N GLU A 142 -4.61 1.17 5.41
CA GLU A 142 -5.35 0.20 6.20
C GLU A 142 -6.86 0.46 6.18
N THR A 143 -7.64 -0.62 6.12
CA THR A 143 -9.12 -0.53 6.12
C THR A 143 -9.70 -0.12 7.48
N LYS A 144 -8.98 -0.46 8.56
CA LYS A 144 -9.35 -0.14 9.93
C LYS A 144 -8.25 0.72 10.54
N VAL A 145 -8.60 1.95 10.88
CA VAL A 145 -7.68 2.91 11.49
C VAL A 145 -7.96 2.96 12.99
N PRO A 146 -7.06 2.47 13.86
CA PRO A 146 -7.23 2.62 15.30
C PRO A 146 -7.17 4.09 15.72
N GLU A 147 -7.72 4.40 16.90
CA GLU A 147 -7.55 5.72 17.48
C GLU A 147 -6.08 5.99 17.83
N LEU A 148 -5.69 7.27 17.85
CA LEU A 148 -4.30 7.70 18.10
C LEU A 148 -3.73 7.21 19.43
N ILE A 149 -4.58 6.97 20.43
CA ILE A 149 -4.15 6.40 21.71
C ILE A 149 -3.70 4.95 21.57
N HIS A 150 -4.38 4.16 20.73
CA HIS A 150 -4.08 2.76 20.51
C HIS A 150 -2.87 2.55 19.60
N LEU A 151 -2.50 3.56 18.81
CA LEU A 151 -1.26 3.53 18.04
C LEU A 151 -0.01 3.68 18.90
N GLN A 152 -0.12 3.98 20.21
CA GLN A 152 1.00 4.20 21.14
C GLN A 152 1.24 2.96 22.01
N VAL A 153 1.88 1.94 21.44
CA VAL A 153 1.84 0.58 21.98
C VAL A 153 3.04 0.20 22.88
N GLY A 154 2.88 -0.94 23.56
CA GLY A 154 3.91 -1.65 24.32
C GLY A 154 4.66 -0.80 25.34
N ASP A 155 3.91 -0.21 26.27
CA ASP A 155 4.41 0.67 27.32
C ASP A 155 5.38 1.74 26.78
N PRO A 156 4.86 2.66 25.94
CA PRO A 156 5.70 3.63 25.29
C PRO A 156 6.33 4.57 26.34
N ARG A 157 7.61 4.90 26.15
CA ARG A 157 8.36 5.79 27.05
C ARG A 157 7.67 7.14 27.23
N PHE A 158 6.92 7.58 26.22
CA PHE A 158 6.15 8.81 26.23
C PHE A 158 4.73 8.53 25.73
N MET A 159 3.74 9.11 26.41
CA MET A 159 2.35 9.12 25.97
C MET A 159 1.97 10.52 25.51
N PHE A 160 1.37 10.61 24.33
CA PHE A 160 0.98 11.86 23.69
C PHE A 160 -0.53 11.99 23.62
N GLU A 161 -1.02 13.18 23.93
CA GLU A 161 -2.40 13.55 23.64
C GLU A 161 -2.66 13.51 22.12
N PRO A 162 -3.89 13.15 21.68
CA PRO A 162 -4.26 13.14 20.27
C PRO A 162 -3.94 14.45 19.54
N LYS A 163 -4.13 15.61 20.20
CA LYS A 163 -3.84 16.93 19.63
C LYS A 163 -2.35 17.12 19.31
N SER A 164 -1.45 16.55 20.10
CA SER A 164 0.00 16.64 19.87
C SER A 164 0.41 15.81 18.66
N VAL A 165 -0.15 14.60 18.54
CA VAL A 165 0.06 13.75 17.36
C VAL A 165 -0.49 14.44 16.11
N GLN A 166 -1.71 14.98 16.13
CA GLN A 166 -2.31 15.70 15.00
C GLN A 166 -1.49 16.91 14.56
N ARG A 167 -0.88 17.66 15.48
CA ARG A 167 0.04 18.76 15.11
C ARG A 167 1.29 18.25 14.40
N MET A 168 1.85 17.13 14.86
CA MET A 168 2.98 16.50 14.18
C MET A 168 2.55 15.95 12.80
N GLU A 169 1.37 15.36 12.67
CA GLU A 169 0.82 14.93 11.37
C GLU A 169 0.75 16.09 10.39
N LEU A 170 0.23 17.26 10.81
CA LEU A 170 0.19 18.46 9.98
C LEU A 170 1.59 18.93 9.56
N LEU A 171 2.57 18.85 10.45
CA LEU A 171 3.96 19.17 10.11
C LEU A 171 4.51 18.20 9.05
N VAL A 172 4.30 16.90 9.24
CA VAL A 172 4.70 15.86 8.26
C VAL A 172 4.01 16.10 6.92
N LEU A 173 2.69 16.31 6.90
CA LEU A 173 1.91 16.62 5.70
C LEU A 173 2.48 17.83 4.93
N ASN A 174 2.82 18.90 5.64
CA ASN A 174 3.39 20.10 5.02
C ASN A 174 4.76 19.84 4.40
N VAL A 175 5.65 19.13 5.11
CA VAL A 175 6.98 18.76 4.60
C VAL A 175 6.87 17.86 3.36
N LEU A 176 5.96 16.89 3.41
CA LEU A 176 5.68 15.96 2.30
C LEU A 176 4.88 16.61 1.16
N ARG A 177 4.44 17.86 1.33
CA ARG A 177 3.56 18.59 0.42
C ARG A 177 2.29 17.79 0.07
N TRP A 178 1.73 17.12 1.09
CA TRP A 178 0.53 16.29 0.99
C TRP A 178 0.65 15.08 0.03
N ARG A 179 1.86 14.76 -0.45
CA ARG A 179 2.12 13.60 -1.31
C ARG A 179 2.29 12.32 -0.49
N LEU A 180 1.17 11.83 0.06
CA LEU A 180 1.14 10.63 0.89
C LEU A 180 1.08 9.33 0.08
N ARG A 181 0.43 9.31 -1.09
CA ARG A 181 0.44 8.16 -2.00
C ARG A 181 1.78 8.05 -2.73
N ALA A 182 2.82 7.75 -1.97
CA ALA A 182 4.19 7.69 -2.43
C ALA A 182 4.39 6.50 -3.37
N VAL A 183 5.12 6.74 -4.47
CA VAL A 183 5.63 5.66 -5.32
C VAL A 183 6.81 5.03 -4.61
N THR A 184 6.60 3.86 -4.02
CA THR A 184 7.60 3.08 -3.28
C THR A 184 8.00 1.85 -4.09
N PRO A 185 9.04 1.08 -3.71
CA PRO A 185 9.36 -0.17 -4.41
C PRO A 185 8.16 -1.12 -4.51
N CYS A 186 7.27 -1.09 -3.52
CA CYS A 186 6.04 -1.89 -3.49
C CYS A 186 5.11 -1.60 -4.68
N SER A 187 5.05 -0.33 -5.13
CA SER A 187 4.19 0.10 -6.24
C SER A 187 4.52 -0.62 -7.56
N TYR A 188 5.76 -1.08 -7.72
CA TYR A 188 6.23 -1.71 -8.95
C TYR A 188 6.10 -3.24 -8.97
N ILE A 189 5.87 -3.88 -7.82
CA ILE A 189 5.91 -5.35 -7.69
C ILE A 189 4.93 -6.03 -8.64
N ARG A 190 3.69 -5.55 -8.68
CA ARG A 190 2.66 -6.18 -9.52
C ARG A 190 3.02 -6.10 -11.01
N TYR A 191 3.50 -4.94 -11.45
CA TYR A 191 3.95 -4.73 -12.83
C TYR A 191 5.10 -5.68 -13.21
N PHE A 192 6.15 -5.75 -12.38
CA PHE A 192 7.29 -6.61 -12.69
C PHE A 192 6.96 -8.10 -12.62
N LEU A 193 6.14 -8.54 -11.65
CA LEU A 193 5.72 -9.94 -11.58
C LEU A 193 4.83 -10.34 -12.77
N SER A 194 3.91 -9.47 -13.22
CA SER A 194 3.13 -9.71 -14.45
C SER A 194 4.01 -9.82 -15.69
N LYS A 195 5.03 -8.96 -15.81
CA LYS A 195 6.02 -9.02 -16.89
C LYS A 195 6.79 -10.35 -16.88
N ILE A 196 7.23 -10.79 -15.70
CA ILE A 196 7.99 -12.03 -15.51
C ILE A 196 7.17 -13.27 -15.89
N ASN A 197 5.87 -13.27 -15.59
CA ASN A 197 4.99 -14.41 -15.85
C ASN A 197 4.40 -14.42 -17.27
N GLY A 198 4.76 -13.46 -18.12
CA GLY A 198 4.12 -13.20 -19.41
C GLY A 198 2.81 -12.43 -19.22
N TYR A 199 2.78 -11.17 -19.69
CA TYR A 199 1.81 -10.08 -19.47
C TYR A 199 0.34 -10.42 -19.15
N ASP A 200 -0.16 -11.56 -19.61
CA ASP A 200 -1.56 -12.01 -19.47
C ASP A 200 -1.82 -12.76 -18.15
N GLN A 201 -0.80 -13.02 -17.33
CA GLN A 201 -0.97 -13.71 -16.05
C GLN A 201 -0.99 -12.76 -14.86
N GLU A 202 -2.05 -12.87 -14.06
CA GLU A 202 -2.12 -12.20 -12.77
C GLU A 202 -1.07 -12.80 -11.81
N PRO A 203 -0.21 -11.99 -11.19
CA PRO A 203 0.87 -12.50 -10.38
C PRO A 203 0.32 -13.13 -9.10
N SER A 204 0.88 -14.29 -8.74
CA SER A 204 0.46 -15.03 -7.56
C SER A 204 0.51 -14.14 -6.31
N SER A 205 -0.57 -14.15 -5.53
CA SER A 205 -0.65 -13.43 -4.25
C SER A 205 0.49 -13.78 -3.30
N ARG A 206 0.99 -15.02 -3.35
CA ARG A 206 2.15 -15.46 -2.56
C ARG A 206 3.43 -14.72 -2.96
N LEU A 207 3.66 -14.51 -4.26
CA LEU A 207 4.83 -13.78 -4.76
C LEU A 207 4.73 -12.29 -4.42
N ILE A 208 3.54 -11.70 -4.53
CA ILE A 208 3.30 -10.32 -4.12
C ILE A 208 3.61 -10.16 -2.63
N SER A 209 2.97 -10.95 -1.76
CA SER A 209 3.18 -10.87 -0.31
C SER A 209 4.64 -11.07 0.09
N ARG A 210 5.34 -12.05 -0.52
CA ARG A 210 6.77 -12.28 -0.26
C ARG A 210 7.61 -11.09 -0.71
N SER A 211 7.32 -10.50 -1.86
CA SER A 211 8.03 -9.31 -2.37
C SER A 211 7.85 -8.11 -1.44
N LEU A 212 6.62 -7.85 -0.99
CA LEU A 212 6.33 -6.75 -0.07
C LEU A 212 7.04 -6.93 1.27
N LEU A 213 7.12 -8.16 1.80
CA LEU A 213 7.85 -8.45 3.03
C LEU A 213 9.36 -8.25 2.87
N VAL A 214 9.94 -8.68 1.74
CA VAL A 214 11.36 -8.42 1.43
C VAL A 214 11.61 -6.91 1.38
N ILE A 215 10.76 -6.15 0.67
CA ILE A 215 10.88 -4.68 0.61
C ILE A 215 10.82 -4.06 2.00
N ALA A 216 9.82 -4.43 2.81
CA ALA A 216 9.71 -3.91 4.16
C ALA A 216 10.98 -4.19 4.96
N ASN A 217 11.53 -5.40 4.91
CA ASN A 217 12.76 -5.73 5.63
C ASN A 217 13.99 -4.93 5.17
N ILE A 218 14.22 -4.80 3.86
CA ILE A 218 15.39 -4.05 3.36
C ILE A 218 15.31 -2.55 3.68
N THR A 219 14.10 -1.99 3.84
CA THR A 219 13.93 -0.58 4.24
C THR A 219 14.40 -0.29 5.67
N LYS A 220 14.67 -1.32 6.49
CA LYS A 220 15.33 -1.14 7.80
C LYS A 220 16.76 -0.61 7.64
N GLY A 221 17.48 -1.12 6.65
CA GLY A 221 18.84 -0.67 6.32
C GLY A 221 18.84 0.67 5.58
N ILE A 222 19.99 1.34 5.58
CA ILE A 222 20.20 2.59 4.82
C ILE A 222 20.81 2.34 3.45
N ASP A 223 21.39 1.17 3.20
CA ASP A 223 22.12 0.91 1.95
C ASP A 223 21.22 0.91 0.73
N PHE A 224 19.95 0.55 0.91
CA PHE A 224 18.96 0.57 -0.17
C PHE A 224 18.48 2.00 -0.52
N LEU A 225 18.78 3.01 0.31
CA LEU A 225 18.49 4.43 -0.02
C LEU A 225 19.31 4.95 -1.21
N GLU A 226 20.37 4.24 -1.60
CA GLU A 226 21.18 4.54 -2.80
C GLU A 226 20.39 4.29 -4.10
N PHE A 227 19.34 3.47 -4.04
CA PHE A 227 18.62 2.98 -5.21
C PHE A 227 17.24 3.58 -5.35
N ARG A 228 16.77 3.63 -6.60
CA ARG A 228 15.42 4.11 -6.92
C ARG A 228 14.39 3.05 -6.66
N ALA A 229 13.16 3.48 -6.41
CA ALA A 229 12.05 2.58 -6.10
C ALA A 229 11.82 1.54 -7.21
N SER A 230 11.93 1.96 -8.47
CA SER A 230 11.85 1.07 -9.64
C SER A 230 12.96 0.02 -9.70
N GLU A 231 14.20 0.40 -9.38
CA GLU A 231 15.37 -0.50 -9.34
C GLU A 231 15.18 -1.58 -8.27
N ILE A 232 14.77 -1.18 -7.06
CA ILE A 232 14.50 -2.10 -5.94
C ILE A 232 13.32 -3.01 -6.27
N GLY A 233 12.22 -2.46 -6.81
CA GLY A 233 11.04 -3.24 -7.18
C GLY A 233 11.35 -4.32 -8.22
N ALA A 234 12.16 -3.98 -9.24
CA ALA A 234 12.60 -4.94 -10.25
C ALA A 234 13.47 -6.05 -9.64
N ALA A 235 14.47 -5.70 -8.84
CA ALA A 235 15.37 -6.65 -8.21
C ALA A 235 14.64 -7.63 -7.28
N VAL A 236 13.71 -7.11 -6.46
CA VAL A 236 12.92 -7.94 -5.55
C VAL A 236 12.00 -8.88 -6.33
N ALA A 237 11.32 -8.40 -7.37
CA ALA A 237 10.46 -9.24 -8.19
C ALA A 237 11.24 -10.38 -8.87
N LEU A 238 12.44 -10.09 -9.40
CA LEU A 238 13.34 -11.11 -9.98
C LEU A 238 13.84 -12.10 -8.92
N SER A 239 14.23 -11.60 -7.74
CA SER A 239 14.69 -12.41 -6.61
C SER A 239 13.62 -13.38 -6.12
N VAL A 240 12.42 -12.88 -5.90
CA VAL A 240 11.28 -13.67 -5.46
C VAL A 240 10.86 -14.68 -6.53
N SER A 241 10.89 -14.34 -7.81
CA SER A 241 10.54 -15.27 -8.89
C SER A 241 11.61 -16.34 -9.18
N GLY A 242 12.76 -16.32 -8.49
CA GLY A 242 13.86 -17.27 -8.71
C GLY A 242 14.64 -17.04 -10.01
N GLN A 243 14.56 -15.83 -10.58
CA GLN A 243 15.14 -15.47 -11.87
C GLN A 243 16.35 -14.53 -11.76
N VAL A 244 17.00 -14.43 -10.59
CA VAL A 244 18.15 -13.53 -10.36
C VAL A 244 19.31 -13.81 -11.32
N HIS A 245 19.57 -15.08 -11.62
CA HIS A 245 20.70 -15.51 -12.44
C HIS A 245 20.32 -15.79 -13.90
N THR A 246 19.05 -16.06 -14.19
CA THR A 246 18.55 -16.42 -15.53
C THR A 246 18.16 -15.18 -16.32
N LEU A 247 19.03 -14.17 -16.33
CA LEU A 247 18.79 -12.85 -16.92
C LEU A 247 18.48 -12.93 -18.43
N GLU A 248 17.26 -13.31 -18.80
CA GLU A 248 16.66 -12.94 -20.08
C GLU A 248 16.18 -11.48 -19.98
N PHE A 249 17.03 -10.57 -19.47
CA PHE A 249 16.83 -9.11 -19.54
C PHE A 249 16.48 -8.66 -20.97
N ASP A 250 16.87 -9.45 -21.96
CA ASP A 250 16.60 -9.21 -23.38
C ASP A 250 15.16 -9.56 -23.79
N LYS A 251 14.49 -10.54 -23.15
CA LYS A 251 13.01 -10.71 -23.26
C LYS A 251 12.26 -9.60 -22.56
N PHE A 252 12.84 -9.03 -21.50
CA PHE A 252 12.26 -7.88 -20.81
C PHE A 252 12.32 -6.60 -21.64
N SER A 253 12.91 -6.62 -22.85
CA SER A 253 13.04 -5.53 -23.82
C SER A 253 12.31 -4.29 -23.34
N PHE A 254 13.04 -3.59 -22.49
CA PHE A 254 12.70 -2.36 -21.82
C PHE A 254 12.66 -1.19 -22.83
N SER A 255 12.50 -1.52 -24.11
CA SER A 255 13.05 -0.87 -25.30
C SER A 255 12.32 0.40 -25.71
N SER A 256 11.38 0.88 -24.90
CA SER A 256 10.77 2.19 -25.13
C SER A 256 10.64 3.07 -23.88
N PHE A 257 10.75 2.53 -22.66
CA PHE A 257 10.43 3.29 -21.43
C PHE A 257 11.49 3.24 -20.32
N SER A 258 12.59 2.51 -20.51
CA SER A 258 13.44 2.05 -19.40
C SER A 258 14.94 2.16 -19.67
N SER A 259 15.34 3.16 -20.45
CA SER A 259 16.72 3.68 -20.45
C SER A 259 17.22 4.04 -19.04
N HIS A 260 16.31 4.17 -18.07
CA HIS A 260 16.60 4.46 -16.68
C HIS A 260 16.98 3.24 -15.82
N LEU A 261 16.61 2.00 -16.13
CA LEU A 261 16.94 0.86 -15.27
C LEU A 261 18.32 0.30 -15.61
N GLU A 262 19.34 0.64 -14.82
CA GLU A 262 20.68 0.10 -15.00
C GLU A 262 20.74 -1.36 -14.55
N LYS A 263 20.96 -2.28 -15.50
CA LYS A 263 21.03 -3.73 -15.26
C LYS A 263 22.01 -4.07 -14.13
N GLU A 264 23.15 -3.39 -14.09
CA GLU A 264 24.20 -3.58 -13.08
C GLU A 264 23.71 -3.20 -11.67
N ARG A 265 22.94 -2.13 -11.54
CA ARG A 265 22.36 -1.70 -10.26
C ARG A 265 21.32 -2.69 -9.77
N VAL A 266 20.44 -3.16 -10.65
CA VAL A 266 19.43 -4.20 -10.29
C VAL A 266 20.10 -5.49 -9.83
N LYS A 267 21.17 -5.91 -10.51
CA LYS A 267 21.97 -7.08 -10.09
C LYS A 267 22.62 -6.88 -8.72
N LYS A 268 23.25 -5.72 -8.48
CA LYS A 268 23.83 -5.35 -7.18
C LYS A 268 22.79 -5.43 -6.06
N ILE A 269 21.57 -4.93 -6.28
CA ILE A 269 20.47 -5.03 -5.32
C ILE A 269 20.10 -6.49 -5.05
N GLY A 270 20.01 -7.33 -6.09
CA GLY A 270 19.74 -8.77 -5.95
C GLY A 270 20.77 -9.48 -5.07
N GLU A 271 22.06 -9.23 -5.32
CA GLU A 271 23.16 -9.78 -4.51
C GLU A 271 23.13 -9.29 -3.04
N MET A 272 22.70 -8.04 -2.82
CA MET A 272 22.50 -7.51 -1.46
C MET A 272 21.36 -8.23 -0.73
N ILE A 273 20.23 -8.45 -1.40
CA ILE A 273 19.08 -9.17 -0.83
C ILE A 273 19.46 -10.62 -0.44
N GLU A 274 20.22 -11.31 -1.28
CA GLU A 274 20.67 -12.69 -1.01
C GLU A 274 21.62 -12.78 0.19
N ARG A 275 22.49 -11.77 0.34
CA ARG A 275 23.41 -11.67 1.49
C ARG A 275 22.66 -11.46 2.80
N ASP A 276 21.68 -10.56 2.82
CA ASP A 276 20.89 -10.25 4.01
C ASP A 276 19.98 -11.43 4.39
N GLY A 277 19.42 -12.13 3.41
CA GLY A 277 18.64 -13.35 3.63
C GLY A 277 19.47 -14.48 4.26
N SER A 278 20.72 -14.63 3.85
CA SER A 278 21.64 -15.67 4.34
C SER A 278 22.13 -15.42 5.78
N ASN A 279 22.23 -14.16 6.22
CA ASN A 279 22.65 -13.83 7.59
C ASN A 279 21.53 -14.05 8.62
N SER A 280 20.26 -13.88 8.22
CA SER A 280 19.09 -14.05 9.09
C SER A 280 18.81 -15.51 9.50
N SER A 281 19.36 -16.50 8.79
CA SER A 281 19.25 -17.93 9.16
C SER A 281 20.22 -18.35 10.28
N SER A 282 21.10 -17.45 10.73
CA SER A 282 22.11 -17.75 11.77
C SER A 282 21.79 -17.17 13.16
N GLN A 283 20.74 -16.36 13.31
CA GLN A 283 20.31 -15.81 14.59
C GLN A 283 18.77 -15.74 14.68
N THR A 284 18.15 -16.80 15.20
CA THR A 284 16.77 -16.74 15.69
C THR A 284 16.76 -16.35 17.17
N PRO A 285 15.98 -15.32 17.55
CA PRO A 285 15.05 -15.43 18.65
C PRO A 285 13.64 -15.61 18.09
N ASN A 286 12.81 -16.33 18.85
CA ASN A 286 11.51 -16.87 18.46
C ASN A 286 10.49 -15.84 17.93
N SER A 287 9.54 -16.39 17.15
CA SER A 287 8.29 -15.84 16.59
C SER A 287 8.39 -14.83 15.44
N VAL A 288 8.36 -15.34 14.20
CA VAL A 288 7.79 -14.61 13.05
C VAL A 288 6.90 -15.59 12.27
N VAL A 289 5.60 -15.54 12.54
CA VAL A 289 4.57 -16.14 11.69
C VAL A 289 3.47 -15.09 11.52
N PHE A 290 3.58 -14.30 10.45
CA PHE A 290 2.45 -13.53 9.94
C PHE A 290 1.48 -14.52 9.27
N GLN A 291 0.52 -15.04 10.03
CA GLN A 291 -0.60 -15.82 9.49
C GLN A 291 -1.71 -14.86 9.04
N ASN A 292 -1.87 -14.71 7.73
CA ASN A 292 -3.03 -14.07 7.12
C ASN A 292 -4.29 -14.93 7.39
N LYS A 293 -5.15 -14.52 8.32
CA LYS A 293 -6.53 -15.02 8.42
C LYS A 293 -7.49 -14.03 7.79
N THR A 294 -8.02 -14.38 6.62
CA THR A 294 -9.18 -13.74 6.02
C THR A 294 -10.43 -14.10 6.83
N HIS A 295 -11.01 -13.14 7.54
CA HIS A 295 -12.31 -13.32 8.20
C HIS A 295 -13.45 -13.16 7.19
N HIS A 296 -14.06 -14.27 6.77
CA HIS A 296 -15.45 -14.30 6.34
C HIS A 296 -16.32 -14.50 7.60
N HIS A 297 -17.09 -13.48 7.98
CA HIS A 297 -18.16 -13.63 8.97
C HIS A 297 -19.47 -13.93 8.26
N HIS A 298 -19.87 -15.20 8.28
CA HIS A 298 -21.28 -15.58 8.20
C HIS A 298 -21.81 -15.69 9.63
N HIS A 299 -22.66 -14.73 10.03
CA HIS A 299 -23.47 -14.86 11.22
C HIS A 299 -24.64 -15.80 10.92
N SER A 300 -24.62 -17.01 11.49
CA SER A 300 -25.80 -17.84 11.68
C SER A 300 -26.15 -17.85 13.17
N LEU A 301 -27.25 -17.20 13.51
CA LEU A 301 -27.87 -17.21 14.83
C LEU A 301 -28.45 -18.60 15.08
N SER A 302 -28.06 -19.25 16.18
CA SER A 302 -28.80 -20.37 16.76
C SER A 302 -29.22 -20.02 18.18
N LEU A 303 -30.53 -19.82 18.34
CA LEU A 303 -31.23 -19.74 19.62
C LEU A 303 -31.20 -21.12 20.28
N SER A 304 -30.68 -21.22 21.50
CA SER A 304 -30.92 -22.37 22.38
C SER A 304 -31.82 -21.95 23.54
N SER A 305 -33.01 -22.51 23.51
CA SER A 305 -34.02 -22.49 24.57
C SER A 305 -33.62 -23.43 25.70
N THR A 306 -33.59 -22.92 26.94
CA THR A 306 -33.57 -23.76 28.15
C THR A 306 -34.74 -23.38 29.03
N SER A 307 -35.77 -24.22 28.99
CA SER A 307 -36.87 -24.26 29.94
C SER A 307 -36.40 -24.93 31.24
N VAL A 308 -36.65 -24.32 32.38
CA VAL A 308 -36.58 -24.99 33.69
C VAL A 308 -37.90 -24.78 34.42
N SER A 309 -38.54 -25.89 34.76
CA SER A 309 -39.88 -25.96 35.34
C SER A 309 -39.91 -25.61 36.82
N SER A 310 -40.97 -24.93 37.21
CA SER A 310 -41.46 -24.75 38.57
C SER A 310 -41.87 -26.06 39.24
N SER A 311 -41.61 -26.19 40.55
CA SER A 311 -42.40 -27.03 41.45
C SER A 311 -42.51 -26.32 42.81
N LEU A 312 -43.75 -26.17 43.26
CA LEU A 312 -44.20 -25.52 44.50
C LEU A 312 -44.46 -26.56 45.60
N THR A 313 -44.69 -26.03 46.82
CA THR A 313 -45.26 -26.63 48.05
C THR A 313 -44.24 -27.21 49.05
N SER A 314 -44.31 -27.00 50.38
CA SER A 314 -45.31 -26.36 51.26
C SER A 314 -44.70 -26.00 52.63
N LEU A 315 -45.34 -25.02 53.28
CA LEU A 315 -45.42 -24.73 54.72
C LEU A 315 -45.13 -25.88 55.71
N SER A 316 -44.25 -25.64 56.69
CA SER A 316 -44.53 -25.53 58.14
C SER A 316 -43.25 -25.18 58.90
#